data_AF-A0A0R0I043-F1
#
_entry.id   AF-A0A0R0I043-F1
#
_cell.length_a   1.000
_cell.length_b   1.000
_cell.length_c   1.000
_cell.angle_alpha   90.00
_cell.angle_beta   90.00
_cell.angle_gamma   90.00
#
_symmetry.space_group_name_H-M   'P 1'
#
loop_
_entity.id
_entity.type
_entity.pdbx_description
1 polymer ?
#
loop_
_entity_poly.entity_id
_entity_poly.type
_entity_poly.pdbx_seq_one_letter_code
_entity_poly.pdbx_strand_id
1 'polypeptide(L)' 'MMARTRFTAAFRVQKNIIEVPLSYHSQWRPYYPTYVLFDYNGTKHFIRVRKCGTRCFFADGLKEFRRTHDINDSVII' A
#
# COMPACT_ATOMS: atom_id res chain seq x y z
N MET A 1 9.06 14.02 -10.97
CA MET A 1 9.60 13.46 -9.71
C MET A 1 8.43 12.87 -8.94
N MET A 2 8.37 11.56 -8.71
CA MET A 2 7.32 11.00 -7.85
C MET A 2 7.65 11.33 -6.39
N ALA A 3 6.72 11.98 -5.68
CA ALA A 3 6.92 12.32 -4.28
C ALA A 3 7.09 11.02 -3.47
N ARG A 4 8.27 10.85 -2.85
CA ARG A 4 8.51 9.72 -1.94
C ARG A 4 7.86 10.06 -0.59
N THR A 5 6.63 9.61 -0.41
CA THR A 5 5.89 9.79 0.84
C THR A 5 6.05 8.55 1.72
N ARG A 6 6.44 8.75 2.98
CA ARG A 6 6.39 7.69 4.01
C ARG A 6 5.01 7.70 4.65
N PHE A 7 4.51 6.53 5.04
CA PHE A 7 3.24 6.43 5.73
C PHE A 7 3.28 5.29 6.73
N THR A 8 2.56 5.49 7.82
CA THR A 8 2.34 4.45 8.81
C THR A 8 0.90 3.99 8.69
N ALA A 9 0.67 2.69 8.48
CA ALA A 9 -0.68 2.16 8.33
C ALA A 9 -0.84 0.76 8.93
N ALA A 10 -2.05 0.48 9.39
CA ALA A 10 -2.42 -0.85 9.86
C ALA A 10 -2.48 -1.83 8.69
N PHE A 11 -1.62 -2.84 8.72
CA PHE A 11 -1.65 -3.95 7.77
C PHE A 11 -2.66 -5.01 8.24
N ARG A 12 -3.70 -5.28 7.45
CA ARG A 12 -4.68 -6.32 7.78
C ARG A 12 -4.20 -7.67 7.26
N VAL A 13 -3.41 -8.40 8.06
CA VAL A 13 -2.72 -9.63 7.67
C VAL A 13 -3.65 -10.67 7.04
N GLN A 14 -4.81 -10.92 7.66
CA GLN A 14 -5.78 -11.90 7.17
C GLN A 14 -6.27 -11.60 5.74
N LYS A 15 -6.33 -10.33 5.37
CA LYS A 15 -6.83 -9.88 4.07
C LYS A 15 -5.72 -9.49 3.10
N ASN A 16 -4.48 -9.35 3.57
CA ASN A 16 -3.34 -8.79 2.82
C ASN A 16 -3.71 -7.46 2.15
N ILE A 17 -4.35 -6.56 2.90
CA ILE A 17 -4.71 -5.22 2.43
C ILE A 17 -4.23 -4.15 3.41
N ILE A 18 -3.88 -2.99 2.86
CA ILE A 18 -3.67 -1.75 3.61
C ILE A 18 -4.64 -0.73 3.04
N GLU A 19 -5.40 -0.03 3.89
CA GLU A 19 -6.23 1.08 3.45
C GLU A 19 -5.34 2.25 3.03
N VAL A 20 -5.62 2.85 1.87
CA VAL A 20 -4.81 3.95 1.33
C VAL A 20 -4.85 5.11 2.34
N PRO A 21 -3.69 5.60 2.81
CA PRO A 21 -3.65 6.72 3.76
C PRO A 21 -4.30 7.99 3.18
N LEU A 22 -4.89 8.80 4.07
CA LEU A 22 -5.57 10.04 3.69
C LEU A 22 -4.68 11.01 2.89
N SER A 23 -3.38 11.06 3.18
CA SER A 23 -2.41 11.89 2.44
C SER A 23 -2.33 11.53 0.95
N TYR A 24 -2.48 10.26 0.60
CA TYR A 24 -2.52 9.82 -0.80
C TYR A 24 -3.87 10.08 -1.43
N HIS A 25 -4.97 9.98 -0.67
CA HIS A 25 -6.30 10.35 -1.17
C HIS A 25 -6.33 11.79 -1.67
N SER A 26 -5.71 12.73 -0.96
CA SER A 26 -5.61 14.14 -1.37
C SER A 26 -4.83 14.36 -2.67
N GLN A 27 -3.87 13.48 -2.98
CA GLN A 27 -3.03 13.57 -4.18
C GLN A 27 -3.63 12.83 -5.38
N TRP A 28 -4.36 11.74 -5.14
CA TRP A 28 -4.84 10.85 -6.19
C TRP A 28 -6.30 11.07 -6.56
N ARG A 29 -7.10 11.80 -5.77
CA ARG A 29 -8.50 12.04 -6.16
C ARG A 29 -8.59 12.96 -7.39
N PRO A 30 -9.47 12.65 -8.37
CA PRO A 30 -10.33 11.45 -8.47
C PRO A 30 -9.67 10.26 -9.20
N TYR A 31 -8.48 10.43 -9.77
CA TYR A 31 -7.77 9.46 -10.60
C TYR A 31 -6.70 8.68 -9.84
N TYR A 32 -7.09 7.51 -9.32
CA TYR A 32 -6.17 6.65 -8.58
C TYR A 32 -5.25 5.88 -9.53
N PRO A 33 -3.96 5.75 -9.19
CA PRO A 33 -3.07 4.90 -9.96
C PRO A 33 -3.52 3.44 -9.85
N THR A 34 -3.36 2.66 -10.93
CA THR A 34 -3.67 1.22 -10.89
C THR A 34 -2.65 0.44 -10.06
N TYR A 35 -1.38 0.85 -10.11
CA TYR A 35 -0.27 0.26 -9.37
C TYR A 35 0.57 1.37 -8.73
N VAL A 36 1.14 1.07 -7.57
CA VAL A 36 2.12 1.91 -6.87
C VAL A 36 3.37 1.09 -6.58
N LEU A 37 4.48 1.79 -6.37
CA LEU A 37 5.75 1.16 -6.04
C LEU A 37 6.05 1.34 -4.55
N PHE A 38 6.05 0.25 -3.81
CA PHE A 38 6.52 0.23 -2.43
C PHE A 38 8.04 0.05 -2.46
N ASP A 39 8.76 0.97 -1.81
CA ASP A 39 10.20 0.86 -1.60
C ASP A 39 10.43 0.62 -0.10
N TYR A 40 10.85 -0.60 0.23
CA TYR A 40 11.07 -1.05 1.60
C TYR A 40 12.41 -1.80 1.67
N ASN A 41 13.31 -1.32 2.54
CA ASN A 41 14.67 -1.83 2.70
C ASN A 41 15.45 -1.99 1.37
N GLY A 42 15.22 -1.08 0.41
CA GLY A 42 15.90 -1.08 -0.90
C GLY A 42 15.24 -1.98 -1.94
N THR A 43 14.30 -2.84 -1.55
CA THR A 43 13.52 -3.69 -2.45
C THR A 43 12.26 -2.97 -2.90
N LYS A 44 11.97 -3.06 -4.20
CA LYS A 44 10.82 -2.41 -4.83
C LYS A 44 9.75 -3.44 -5.14
N HIS A 45 8.51 -3.17 -4.75
CA HIS A 45 7.36 -4.05 -4.98
C HIS A 45 6.23 -3.28 -5.66
N PHE A 46 5.71 -3.81 -6.76
CA PHE A 46 4.50 -3.27 -7.37
C PHE A 46 3.27 -3.76 -6.61
N ILE A 47 2.53 -2.82 -6.07
CA ILE A 47 1.30 -3.09 -5.32
C ILE A 47 0.12 -2.51 -6.09
N ARG A 48 -0.90 -3.33 -6.35
CA ARG A 48 -2.11 -2.86 -7.03
C ARG A 48 -3.00 -2.10 -6.05
N VAL A 49 -3.54 -0.97 -6.52
CA VAL A 49 -4.59 -0.24 -5.83
C VAL A 49 -5.94 -0.78 -6.27
N ARG A 50 -6.78 -1.18 -5.31
CA ARG A 50 -8.15 -1.64 -5.51
C ARG A 50 -9.11 -0.63 -4.91
N LYS A 51 -10.14 -0.25 -5.67
CA LYS A 51 -11.26 0.56 -5.19
C LYS A 51 -12.44 -0.34 -4.86
N CYS A 52 -13.00 -0.21 -3.66
CA CYS A 52 -14.21 -0.89 -3.22
C CYS A 52 -15.19 0.15 -2.67
N GLY A 53 -16.18 0.53 -3.47
CA GLY A 53 -17.08 1.64 -3.17
C GLY A 53 -16.31 2.96 -3.00
N THR A 54 -16.40 3.55 -1.82
CA THR A 54 -15.74 4.82 -1.46
C THR A 54 -14.32 4.64 -0.92
N ARG A 55 -13.88 3.41 -0.63
CA ARG A 55 -12.57 3.11 -0.04
C ARG A 55 -11.59 2.60 -1.08
N CYS A 56 -10.32 2.94 -0.90
CA CYS A 56 -9.22 2.44 -1.73
C CYS A 56 -8.22 1.69 -0.87
N PHE A 57 -7.68 0.60 -1.40
CA PHE A 57 -6.76 -0.28 -0.70
C PHE A 57 -5.56 -0.59 -1.56
N PHE A 58 -4.38 -0.66 -0.95
CA PHE A 58 -3.28 -1.46 -1.47
C PHE A 58 -3.64 -2.93 -1.23
N ALA A 59 -3.56 -3.77 -2.25
CA ALA A 59 -4.03 -5.15 -2.18
C ALA A 59 -3.08 -6.13 -2.90
N ASP A 60 -3.24 -6.31 -4.21
CA ASP A 60 -2.47 -7.32 -4.95
C ASP A 60 -0.97 -6.99 -4.89
N GLY A 61 -0.15 -7.99 -4.58
CA GLY A 61 1.29 -7.83 -4.31
C GLY A 61 1.65 -7.74 -2.82
N LEU A 62 0.70 -7.36 -1.94
CA LEU A 62 1.00 -7.25 -0.50
C LEU A 62 1.29 -8.60 0.17
N LYS A 63 0.68 -9.69 -0.30
CA LYS A 63 0.98 -11.04 0.22
C LYS A 63 2.45 -11.42 -0.02
N GLU A 64 2.98 -11.10 -1.20
CA GLU A 64 4.37 -11.36 -1.56
C GLU A 64 5.32 -10.39 -0.86
N PHE A 65 4.97 -9.10 -0.83
CA PHE A 65 5.68 -8.09 -0.04
C PHE A 65 5.85 -8.55 1.42
N ARG A 66 4.75 -8.97 2.04
CA ARG A 66 4.72 -9.49 3.42
C ARG A 66 5.66 -10.67 3.60
N ARG A 67 5.60 -11.65 2.70
CA ARG A 67 6.44 -12.85 2.75
C ARG A 67 7.92 -12.51 2.55
N THR A 68 8.23 -11.55 1.68
CA THR A 68 9.62 -11.13 1.39
C THR A 68 10.27 -10.48 2.59
N HIS A 69 9.50 -9.71 3.37
CA HIS A 69 10.00 -8.92 4.49
C HIS A 69 9.64 -9.51 5.87
N ASP A 70 9.16 -10.76 5.90
CA ASP A 70 8.72 -11.49 7.10
C ASP A 70 7.80 -10.70 8.04
N ILE A 71 6.83 -9.97 7.46
CA ILE A 71 5.89 -9.14 8.23
C ILE A 71 4.73 -10.03 8.70
N ASN A 72 4.76 -10.48 9.96
CA ASN A 72 3.75 -11.42 10.48
C ASN A 72 2.59 -10.76 11.25
N ASP A 73 2.80 -9.62 11.92
CA ASP A 73 1.74 -8.77 12.44
C ASP A 73 2.35 -7.47 12.99
N SER A 74 2.05 -6.30 12.40
CA SER A 74 2.34 -4.97 12.97
C SER A 74 2.02 -3.84 12.00
N VAL A 75 1.84 -2.64 12.56
CA VAL A 75 1.87 -1.37 11.85
C VAL A 75 3.15 -1.28 11.02
N ILE A 76 3.03 -1.10 9.70
CA ILE A 76 4.18 -0.85 8.82
C ILE A 76 4.46 0.65 8.85
N ILE A 77 5.71 1.05 9.11
CA ILE A 77 6.20 2.45 9.16
C ILE A 77 7.02 2.75 7.90
#